data_AF-A0A970WJ51-F1
#
_entry.id   AF-A0A970WJ51-F1
#
_cell.length_a   1.000
_cell.length_b   1.000
_cell.length_c   1.000
_cell.angle_alpha   90.00
_cell.angle_beta   90.00
_cell.angle_gamma   90.00
#
_symmetry.space_group_name_H-M   'P 1'
#
loop_
_entity.id
_entity.type
_entity.pdbx_description
1 polymer ?
#
loop_
_entity_poly.entity_id
_entity_poly.type
_entity_poly.pdbx_seq_one_letter_code
_entity_poly.pdbx_strand_id
1 'polypeptide(L)'
;MLVDPYQKPKPGQRIFVIGYPLGYGKTFSDGLVSATPKQGEIQEVQITAPMSPGSSGSPVLDEESRVIGVACSSVSEGQNLNFAISAEALTEFLAQPKNHRPLPAAGYYIPLRFIMRWAIDIVLTSLLVALIGCVVVRAILDLVKLCRGLPWFCRSVWRVVKPPFPRNLELPGLNMSRLCRHIFPRFARGKRGSGHRLHCPHGGQVPPRRLPIVQ
;
A
#
# COMPACT_ATOMS: atom_id res chain seq x y z
N MET A 1 27.35 -11.39 -29.33
CA MET A 1 25.90 -11.71 -29.28
C MET A 1 25.48 -12.01 -30.70
N LEU A 2 25.03 -13.22 -30.98
CA LEU A 2 24.51 -13.57 -32.31
C LEU A 2 23.02 -13.25 -32.32
N VAL A 3 22.54 -12.52 -33.32
CA VAL A 3 21.10 -12.32 -33.53
C VAL A 3 20.63 -13.44 -34.43
N ASP A 4 19.63 -14.20 -34.00
CA ASP A 4 18.98 -15.21 -34.84
C ASP A 4 17.58 -14.71 -35.23
N PRO A 5 17.45 -14.03 -36.38
CA PRO A 5 16.19 -13.45 -36.80
C PRO A 5 15.19 -14.49 -37.32
N TYR A 6 15.63 -15.73 -37.56
CA TYR A 6 14.78 -16.81 -38.08
C TYR A 6 14.24 -17.70 -36.96
N GLN A 7 14.81 -17.60 -35.77
CA GLN A 7 14.34 -18.34 -34.60
C GLN A 7 13.10 -17.69 -34.00
N LYS A 8 11.94 -18.26 -34.33
CA LYS A 8 10.66 -17.89 -33.72
C LYS A 8 10.60 -18.35 -32.26
N PRO A 9 10.41 -17.44 -31.29
CA PRO A 9 10.18 -17.82 -29.90
C PRO A 9 8.97 -18.74 -29.81
N LYS A 10 9.02 -19.76 -28.94
CA LYS A 10 7.90 -20.68 -28.71
C LYS A 10 7.42 -20.58 -27.27
N PRO A 11 6.11 -20.65 -26.99
CA PRO A 11 5.63 -20.71 -25.62
C PRO A 11 6.30 -21.83 -24.82
N GLY A 12 6.70 -21.53 -23.59
CA GLY A 12 7.45 -22.44 -22.71
C GLY A 12 8.97 -22.44 -22.94
N GLN A 13 9.48 -21.76 -23.97
CA GLN A 13 10.93 -21.61 -24.18
C GLN A 13 11.55 -20.76 -23.06
N ARG A 14 12.68 -21.22 -22.52
CA ARG A 14 13.44 -20.49 -21.51
C ARG A 14 14.19 -19.34 -22.14
N ILE A 15 14.21 -18.22 -21.43
CA ILE A 15 14.81 -16.98 -21.88
C ILE A 15 15.56 -16.27 -20.75
N PHE A 16 16.44 -15.36 -21.15
CA PHE A 16 17.18 -14.48 -20.25
C PHE A 16 17.11 -13.03 -20.73
N VAL A 17 17.04 -12.09 -19.80
CA VAL A 17 17.05 -10.65 -20.09
C VAL A 17 18.22 -10.03 -19.35
N ILE A 18 19.05 -9.27 -20.08
CA ILE A 18 20.19 -8.56 -19.52
C ILE A 18 19.92 -7.07 -19.63
N GLY A 19 19.54 -6.43 -18.52
CA GLY A 19 19.05 -5.06 -18.53
C GLY A 19 19.56 -4.18 -17.40
N TYR A 20 18.96 -3.01 -17.26
CA TYR A 20 19.31 -2.02 -16.24
C TYR A 20 18.05 -1.52 -15.48
N PRO A 21 17.38 -2.40 -14.71
CA PRO A 21 16.12 -2.07 -14.05
C PRO A 21 16.30 -0.91 -13.05
N LEU A 22 15.43 0.10 -13.19
CA LEU A 22 15.30 1.29 -12.33
C LEU A 22 16.60 2.10 -12.12
N GLY A 23 17.63 1.85 -12.90
CA GLY A 23 18.89 2.56 -12.73
C GLY A 23 19.88 1.93 -11.75
N TYR A 24 19.56 0.79 -11.11
CA TYR A 24 20.32 0.28 -9.97
C TYR A 24 21.53 -0.61 -10.32
N GLY A 25 21.69 -1.01 -11.58
CA GLY A 25 22.80 -1.88 -11.98
C GLY A 25 22.45 -2.75 -13.17
N LYS A 26 23.47 -3.39 -13.77
CA LYS A 26 23.24 -4.44 -14.77
C LYS A 26 22.63 -5.64 -14.06
N THR A 27 21.45 -6.06 -14.48
CA THR A 27 20.72 -7.19 -13.92
C THR A 27 20.56 -8.26 -14.97
N PHE A 28 20.70 -9.51 -14.52
CA PHE A 28 20.41 -10.71 -15.28
C PHE A 28 19.14 -11.33 -14.71
N SER A 29 18.14 -11.56 -15.55
CA SER A 29 16.84 -12.10 -15.14
C SER A 29 16.45 -13.25 -16.07
N ASP A 30 15.94 -14.34 -15.51
CA ASP A 30 15.43 -15.46 -16.30
C ASP A 30 13.90 -15.48 -16.34
N GLY A 31 13.37 -16.17 -17.34
CA GLY A 31 11.94 -16.33 -17.53
C GLY A 31 11.60 -17.31 -18.64
N LEU A 32 10.34 -17.29 -19.05
CA LEU A 32 9.79 -18.10 -20.13
C LEU A 32 9.07 -17.21 -21.14
N VAL A 33 8.98 -17.68 -22.38
CA VAL A 33 8.00 -17.16 -23.34
C VAL A 33 6.61 -17.63 -22.90
N SER A 34 5.71 -16.71 -22.57
CA SER A 34 4.33 -17.03 -22.19
C SER A 34 3.45 -17.24 -23.40
N ALA A 35 3.54 -16.32 -24.36
CA ALA A 35 2.71 -16.29 -25.55
C ALA A 35 3.46 -15.64 -26.71
N THR A 36 3.12 -16.08 -27.90
CA THR A 36 3.65 -15.54 -29.15
C THR A 36 2.52 -14.86 -29.92
N PRO A 37 2.80 -13.77 -30.64
CA PRO A 37 1.79 -13.03 -31.36
C PRO A 37 1.19 -13.89 -32.47
N LYS A 38 -0.11 -13.69 -32.75
CA LYS A 38 -0.77 -14.35 -33.89
C LYS A 38 -0.37 -13.63 -35.19
N GLN A 39 -0.44 -14.33 -36.32
CA GLN A 39 -0.21 -13.71 -37.63
C GLN A 39 -1.12 -12.50 -37.82
N GLY A 40 -0.54 -11.34 -38.13
CA GLY A 40 -1.25 -10.08 -38.38
C GLY A 40 -1.37 -9.14 -37.17
N GLU A 41 -0.88 -9.53 -35.99
CA GLU A 41 -0.77 -8.66 -34.82
C GLU A 41 0.63 -8.03 -34.72
N ILE A 42 0.77 -7.03 -33.84
CA ILE A 42 2.08 -6.47 -33.48
C ILE A 42 2.96 -7.64 -33.02
N GLN A 43 4.19 -7.75 -33.54
CA GLN A 43 5.11 -8.86 -33.27
C GLN A 43 5.71 -8.79 -31.85
N GLU A 44 4.86 -8.69 -30.84
CA GLU A 44 5.18 -8.67 -29.42
C GLU A 44 5.07 -10.08 -28.84
N VAL A 45 6.17 -10.56 -28.29
CA VAL A 45 6.29 -11.82 -27.58
C VAL A 45 6.10 -11.54 -26.11
N GLN A 46 5.12 -12.19 -25.49
CA GLN A 46 4.90 -12.09 -24.06
C GLN A 46 5.92 -12.95 -23.32
N ILE A 47 6.54 -12.38 -22.31
CA ILE A 47 7.59 -13.00 -21.51
C ILE A 47 7.31 -12.85 -20.01
N THR A 48 7.77 -13.82 -19.22
CA THR A 48 7.62 -13.76 -17.76
C THR A 48 8.83 -13.16 -17.05
N ALA A 49 9.95 -12.96 -17.74
CA ALA A 49 11.18 -12.47 -17.13
C ALA A 49 10.91 -11.14 -16.40
N PRO A 50 11.30 -11.00 -15.11
CA PRO A 50 11.09 -9.78 -14.35
C PRO A 50 11.68 -8.57 -15.06
N MET A 51 10.85 -7.54 -15.22
CA MET A 51 11.23 -6.28 -15.87
C MET A 51 10.72 -5.10 -15.07
N SER A 52 11.40 -3.98 -15.22
CA SER A 52 11.03 -2.70 -14.62
C SER A 52 11.44 -1.56 -15.56
N PRO A 53 10.92 -0.33 -15.36
CA PRO A 53 11.40 0.83 -16.11
C PRO A 53 12.94 0.88 -16.13
N GLY A 54 13.54 1.10 -17.31
CA GLY A 54 15.00 0.97 -17.51
C GLY A 54 15.45 -0.38 -18.08
N SER A 55 14.57 -1.39 -18.11
CA SER A 55 14.81 -2.65 -18.83
C SER A 55 14.42 -2.56 -20.32
N SER A 56 13.69 -1.53 -20.73
CA SER A 56 13.36 -1.29 -22.14
C SER A 56 14.63 -1.13 -22.99
N GLY A 57 14.70 -1.82 -24.13
CA GLY A 57 15.88 -1.90 -24.99
C GLY A 57 16.84 -3.04 -24.63
N SER A 58 16.59 -3.78 -23.55
CA SER A 58 17.44 -4.90 -23.16
C SER A 58 17.29 -6.09 -24.11
N PRO A 59 18.38 -6.78 -24.48
CA PRO A 59 18.29 -7.98 -25.28
C PRO A 59 17.62 -9.12 -24.52
N VAL A 60 16.76 -9.85 -25.22
CA VAL A 60 16.18 -11.13 -24.78
C VAL A 60 16.94 -12.25 -25.47
N LEU A 61 17.45 -13.16 -24.65
CA LEU A 61 18.32 -14.25 -25.02
C LEU A 61 17.63 -15.60 -24.88
N ASP A 62 17.97 -16.55 -25.75
CA ASP A 62 17.73 -17.97 -25.50
C ASP A 62 18.88 -18.63 -24.71
N GLU A 63 18.77 -19.94 -24.49
CA GLU A 63 19.75 -20.72 -23.73
C GLU A 63 21.13 -20.77 -24.40
N GLU A 64 21.19 -20.64 -25.71
CA GLU A 64 22.43 -20.57 -26.49
C GLU A 64 22.97 -19.14 -26.61
N SER A 65 22.44 -18.19 -25.83
CA SER A 65 22.86 -16.78 -25.84
C SER A 65 22.66 -16.08 -27.20
N ARG A 66 21.69 -16.54 -27.99
CA ARG A 66 21.23 -15.86 -29.21
C ARG A 66 20.15 -14.84 -28.87
N VAL A 67 20.21 -13.67 -29.51
CA VAL A 67 19.18 -12.64 -29.34
C VAL A 67 17.96 -13.04 -30.14
N ILE A 68 16.87 -13.30 -29.44
CA ILE A 68 15.57 -13.64 -30.01
C ILE A 68 14.58 -12.47 -29.99
N GLY A 69 14.92 -11.38 -29.29
CA GLY A 69 14.13 -10.16 -29.25
C GLY A 69 14.71 -9.05 -28.37
N VAL A 70 13.97 -7.96 -28.25
CA VAL A 70 14.32 -6.80 -27.43
C VAL A 70 13.15 -6.46 -26.52
N ALA A 71 13.42 -6.38 -25.22
CA ALA A 71 12.45 -6.09 -24.20
C ALA A 71 11.92 -4.66 -24.37
N CYS A 72 10.60 -4.45 -24.42
CA CYS A 72 10.01 -3.18 -24.83
C CYS A 72 9.11 -2.58 -23.74
N SER A 73 8.08 -3.31 -23.34
CA SER A 73 6.99 -2.81 -22.50
C SER A 73 6.57 -3.83 -21.44
N SER A 74 5.84 -3.35 -20.43
CA SER A 74 5.28 -4.14 -19.34
C SER A 74 3.94 -3.54 -18.91
N VAL A 75 2.98 -4.36 -18.54
CA VAL A 75 1.67 -3.93 -18.01
C VAL A 75 1.73 -3.92 -16.48
N SER A 76 1.47 -2.78 -15.86
CA SER A 76 1.55 -2.58 -14.39
C SER A 76 0.47 -3.31 -13.60
N GLU A 77 -0.69 -3.53 -14.21
CA GLU A 77 -1.90 -4.07 -13.60
C GLU A 77 -1.85 -5.59 -13.43
N GLY A 78 -0.93 -6.27 -14.11
CA GLY A 78 -0.74 -7.72 -14.01
C GLY A 78 0.72 -8.10 -13.73
N GLN A 79 0.90 -9.24 -13.09
CA GLN A 79 2.23 -9.79 -12.83
C GLN A 79 2.73 -10.56 -14.05
N ASN A 80 4.02 -10.44 -14.36
CA ASN A 80 4.66 -11.17 -15.46
C ASN A 80 3.98 -10.93 -16.84
N LEU A 81 3.42 -9.73 -17.02
CA LEU A 81 2.91 -9.25 -18.30
C LEU A 81 3.95 -8.32 -18.94
N ASN A 82 5.06 -8.91 -19.36
CA ASN A 82 6.15 -8.21 -20.01
C ASN A 82 6.18 -8.59 -21.49
N PHE A 83 6.64 -7.68 -22.34
CA PHE A 83 6.60 -7.85 -23.79
C PHE A 83 7.94 -7.48 -24.42
N ALA A 84 8.32 -8.29 -25.39
CA ALA A 84 9.52 -8.10 -26.19
C ALA A 84 9.18 -8.10 -27.68
N ILE A 85 9.82 -7.22 -28.45
CA ILE A 85 9.73 -7.22 -29.91
C ILE A 85 10.63 -8.34 -30.44
N SER A 86 10.11 -9.19 -31.32
CA SER A 86 10.88 -10.31 -31.89
C SER A 86 12.07 -9.82 -32.73
N ALA A 87 13.13 -10.65 -32.82
CA ALA A 87 14.26 -10.38 -33.70
C ALA A 87 13.86 -10.33 -35.20
N GLU A 88 12.85 -11.11 -35.59
CA GLU A 88 12.24 -11.07 -36.93
C GLU A 88 11.67 -9.68 -37.24
N ALA A 89 10.83 -9.14 -36.34
CA ALA A 89 10.25 -7.80 -36.48
C ALA A 89 11.31 -6.71 -36.52
N LEU A 90 12.34 -6.82 -35.68
CA LEU A 90 13.46 -5.88 -35.68
C LEU A 90 14.22 -5.91 -37.01
N THR A 91 14.45 -7.09 -37.56
CA THR A 91 15.17 -7.25 -38.83
C THR A 91 14.35 -6.70 -39.99
N GLU A 92 13.04 -6.96 -40.02
CA GLU A 92 12.10 -6.38 -40.97
C GLU A 92 12.09 -4.84 -40.88
N PHE A 93 12.03 -4.29 -39.66
CA PHE A 93 12.08 -2.85 -39.43
C PHE A 93 13.40 -2.23 -39.91
N LEU A 94 14.54 -2.85 -39.61
CA LEU A 94 15.86 -2.37 -40.01
C LEU A 94 16.11 -2.47 -41.52
N ALA A 95 15.44 -3.40 -42.20
CA ALA A 95 15.52 -3.57 -43.65
C ALA A 95 14.75 -2.48 -44.42
N GLN A 96 13.86 -1.72 -43.77
CA GLN A 96 13.12 -0.65 -44.42
C GLN A 96 14.05 0.53 -44.78
N PRO A 97 13.89 1.15 -45.96
CA PRO A 97 14.64 2.34 -46.32
C PRO A 97 14.42 3.42 -45.26
N LYS A 98 15.50 4.11 -44.87
CA LYS A 98 15.51 5.15 -43.82
C LYS A 98 14.79 6.42 -44.27
N ASN A 99 13.48 6.32 -44.52
CA ASN A 99 12.58 7.43 -44.81
C ASN A 99 11.85 7.92 -43.55
N HIS A 100 12.44 7.67 -42.38
CA HIS A 100 11.99 8.31 -41.16
C HIS A 100 12.40 9.78 -41.23
N ARG A 101 11.41 10.68 -41.30
CA ARG A 101 11.62 12.06 -40.85
C ARG A 101 12.26 11.95 -39.46
N PRO A 102 13.34 12.69 -39.14
CA PRO A 102 13.84 12.71 -37.78
C PRO A 102 12.64 12.97 -36.89
N LEU A 103 12.41 12.09 -35.90
CA LEU A 103 11.42 12.40 -34.87
C LEU A 103 11.76 13.83 -34.44
N PRO A 104 10.82 14.79 -34.53
CA PRO A 104 11.08 16.11 -33.99
C PRO A 104 11.61 15.84 -32.60
N ALA A 105 12.80 16.34 -32.28
CA ALA A 105 13.43 16.11 -30.99
C ALA A 105 12.42 16.54 -29.94
N ALA A 106 11.63 15.59 -29.48
CA ALA A 106 10.56 15.80 -28.55
C ALA A 106 11.28 15.88 -27.22
N GLY A 107 11.93 17.03 -27.01
CA GLY A 107 12.08 17.54 -25.68
C GLY A 107 10.73 17.35 -25.01
N TYR A 108 10.75 16.64 -23.89
CA TYR A 108 9.59 16.26 -23.09
C TYR A 108 8.96 17.52 -22.48
N TYR A 109 8.53 18.46 -23.32
CA TYR A 109 7.88 19.70 -22.94
C TYR A 109 6.40 19.38 -22.78
N ILE A 110 6.06 18.87 -21.60
CA ILE A 110 4.67 18.84 -21.14
C ILE A 110 4.25 20.31 -21.04
N PRO A 111 3.28 20.79 -21.84
CA PRO A 111 2.95 22.20 -21.88
C PRO A 111 2.52 22.67 -20.49
N LEU A 112 2.97 23.84 -20.04
CA LEU A 112 2.69 24.37 -18.69
C LEU A 112 1.19 24.31 -18.33
N ARG A 113 0.31 24.47 -19.32
CA ARG A 113 -1.16 24.32 -19.15
C ARG A 113 -1.59 22.95 -18.59
N PHE A 114 -0.91 21.87 -18.94
CA PHE A 114 -1.21 20.52 -18.44
C PHE A 114 -0.76 20.34 -17.00
N ILE A 115 0.45 20.83 -16.67
CA ILE A 115 0.97 20.82 -15.29
C ILE A 115 0.06 21.66 -14.39
N MET A 116 -0.31 22.85 -14.85
CA MET A 116 -1.19 23.75 -14.11
C MET A 116 -2.59 23.17 -13.94
N ARG A 117 -3.16 22.55 -14.98
CA ARG A 117 -4.48 21.87 -14.89
C ARG A 117 -4.44 20.73 -13.87
N TRP A 118 -3.42 19.88 -13.95
CA TRP A 118 -3.24 18.76 -13.02
C TRP A 118 -3.02 19.21 -11.57
N ALA A 119 -2.20 20.24 -11.36
CA ALA A 119 -2.00 20.84 -10.04
C ALA A 119 -3.31 21.41 -9.46
N ILE A 120 -4.12 22.08 -10.30
CA ILE A 120 -5.44 22.59 -9.91
C ILE A 120 -6.37 21.43 -9.54
N ASP A 121 -6.42 20.38 -10.35
CA ASP A 121 -7.28 19.21 -10.10
C ASP A 121 -6.92 18.52 -8.78
N ILE A 122 -5.63 18.41 -8.44
CA ILE A 122 -5.16 17.88 -7.15
C ILE A 122 -5.58 18.75 -5.97
N VAL A 123 -5.39 20.06 -6.08
CA VAL A 123 -5.74 20.99 -4.99
C VAL A 123 -7.26 21.02 -4.79
N LEU A 124 -8.04 21.04 -5.88
CA LEU A 124 -9.50 21.01 -5.82
C LEU A 124 -10.04 19.72 -5.23
N THR A 125 -9.52 18.56 -5.64
CA THR A 125 -9.92 17.27 -5.07
C THR A 125 -9.54 17.17 -3.59
N SER A 126 -8.36 17.65 -3.20
CA SER A 126 -7.93 17.67 -1.80
C SER A 126 -8.82 18.57 -0.92
N LEU A 127 -9.18 19.76 -1.41
CA LEU A 127 -10.09 20.67 -0.71
C LEU A 127 -11.51 20.10 -0.60
N LEU A 128 -12.02 19.45 -1.66
CA LEU A 128 -13.32 18.78 -1.64
C LEU A 128 -13.37 17.68 -0.58
N VAL A 129 -12.36 16.82 -0.53
CA VAL A 129 -12.25 15.75 0.48
C VAL A 129 -12.20 16.32 1.89
N ALA A 130 -11.45 17.41 2.10
CA ALA A 130 -11.39 18.09 3.39
C ALA A 130 -12.75 18.71 3.80
N LEU A 131 -13.48 19.32 2.87
CA LEU A 131 -14.81 19.88 3.11
C LEU A 131 -15.82 18.79 3.48
N ILE A 132 -15.86 17.69 2.71
CA ILE A 132 -16.71 16.54 3.00
C ILE A 132 -16.36 15.97 4.37
N GLY A 133 -15.08 15.79 4.68
CA GLY A 133 -14.60 15.35 5.99
C GLY A 133 -15.09 16.26 7.12
N CYS A 134 -14.96 17.58 6.97
CA CYS A 134 -15.46 18.56 7.95
C CYS A 134 -16.97 18.47 8.19
N VAL A 135 -17.77 18.30 7.13
CA VAL A 135 -19.23 18.14 7.24
C VAL A 135 -19.58 16.85 7.98
N VAL A 136 -18.92 15.74 7.63
CA VAL A 136 -19.15 14.43 8.26
C VAL A 136 -18.76 14.47 9.75
N VAL A 137 -17.58 15.03 10.09
CA VAL A 137 -17.13 15.16 11.48
C VAL A 137 -18.11 16.04 12.28
N ARG A 138 -18.58 17.14 11.71
CA ARG A 138 -19.55 18.03 12.37
C ARG A 138 -20.89 17.33 12.59
N ALA A 139 -21.39 16.61 11.59
CA ALA A 139 -22.61 15.81 11.71
C ALA A 139 -22.49 14.73 12.80
N ILE A 140 -21.36 14.02 12.86
CA ILE A 140 -21.08 13.03 13.92
C ILE A 140 -21.04 13.70 15.30
N LEU A 141 -20.35 14.83 15.44
CA LEU A 141 -20.27 15.55 16.71
C LEU A 141 -21.64 16.06 17.17
N ASP A 142 -22.48 16.53 16.24
CA ASP A 142 -23.82 16.99 16.56
C ASP A 142 -24.76 15.82 16.91
N LEU A 143 -24.60 14.65 16.27
CA LEU A 143 -25.24 13.39 16.69
C LEU A 143 -24.84 13.00 18.11
N VAL A 144 -23.53 13.04 18.42
CA VAL A 144 -23.01 12.73 19.76
C VAL A 144 -23.55 13.70 20.81
N LYS A 145 -23.66 15.00 20.49
CA LYS A 145 -24.27 15.99 21.39
C LYS A 145 -25.77 15.72 21.59
N LEU A 146 -26.50 15.34 20.54
CA LEU A 146 -27.92 14.98 20.63
C LEU A 146 -28.12 13.76 21.55
N CYS A 147 -27.24 12.76 21.43
CA CYS A 147 -27.27 11.57 22.30
C CYS A 147 -26.90 11.87 23.77
N ARG A 148 -26.09 12.91 24.05
CA ARG A 148 -25.73 13.33 25.42
C ARG A 148 -26.87 14.05 26.16
N GLY A 149 -27.93 14.46 25.46
CA GLY A 149 -29.09 15.17 26.02
C GLY A 149 -30.26 14.28 26.45
N LEU A 150 -30.25 12.97 26.18
CA LEU A 150 -31.34 12.06 26.57
C LEU A 150 -31.00 11.27 27.85
N PRO A 151 -31.64 11.55 29.00
CA PRO A 151 -31.47 10.78 30.25
C PRO A 151 -31.84 9.30 30.11
N TRP A 152 -32.58 8.93 29.06
CA TRP A 152 -33.09 7.59 28.81
C TRP A 152 -32.05 6.65 28.14
N PHE A 153 -31.08 7.21 27.39
CA PHE A 153 -30.10 6.41 26.64
C PHE A 153 -29.12 5.65 27.57
N CYS A 154 -28.71 6.28 28.68
CA CYS A 154 -27.86 5.63 29.68
C CYS A 154 -28.54 4.43 30.38
N ARG A 155 -29.88 4.40 30.48
CA ARG A 155 -30.59 3.31 31.16
C ARG A 155 -30.80 2.08 30.27
N SER A 156 -31.00 2.30 28.98
CA SER A 156 -31.23 1.22 28.00
C SER A 156 -29.93 0.57 27.53
N VAL A 157 -28.87 1.35 27.31
CA VAL A 157 -27.54 0.78 26.94
C VAL A 157 -26.92 -0.01 28.10
N TRP A 158 -27.10 0.44 29.36
CA TRP A 158 -26.60 -0.29 30.53
C TRP A 158 -27.35 -1.62 30.81
N ARG A 159 -28.58 -1.77 30.30
CA ARG A 159 -29.34 -3.03 30.38
C ARG A 159 -28.86 -4.06 29.35
N VAL A 160 -28.36 -3.61 28.20
CA VAL A 160 -27.89 -4.48 27.11
C VAL A 160 -26.41 -4.83 27.27
N VAL A 161 -25.59 -3.89 27.77
CA VAL A 161 -24.14 -4.09 28.01
C VAL A 161 -23.90 -4.48 29.48
N LYS A 162 -24.63 -5.47 29.99
CA LYS A 162 -24.19 -6.19 31.20
C LYS A 162 -23.22 -7.29 30.76
N PRO A 163 -21.91 -7.18 31.05
CA PRO A 163 -21.02 -8.31 30.85
C PRO A 163 -21.46 -9.47 31.76
N PRO A 164 -21.37 -10.74 31.32
CA PRO A 164 -21.72 -11.88 32.14
C PRO A 164 -20.58 -12.11 33.14
N PHE A 165 -20.60 -11.40 34.27
CA PHE A 165 -19.71 -11.74 35.38
C PHE A 165 -20.34 -12.87 36.20
N PRO A 166 -19.69 -14.04 36.34
CA PRO A 166 -20.14 -15.08 37.25
C PRO A 166 -20.06 -14.58 38.70
N ARG A 167 -21.06 -14.96 39.49
CA ARG A 167 -21.41 -14.30 40.76
C ARG A 167 -20.44 -14.57 41.94
N ASN A 168 -19.42 -15.41 41.78
CA ASN A 168 -18.58 -15.88 42.89
C ASN A 168 -17.07 -15.90 42.54
N LEU A 169 -16.46 -14.75 42.28
CA LEU A 169 -14.99 -14.62 42.33
C LEU A 169 -14.62 -13.53 43.34
N GLU A 170 -14.45 -13.92 44.60
CA GLU A 170 -13.82 -13.08 45.61
C GLU A 170 -12.32 -13.03 45.32
N LEU A 171 -11.88 -11.99 44.59
CA LEU A 171 -10.46 -11.65 44.51
C LEU A 171 -10.11 -10.77 45.74
N PRO A 172 -9.26 -11.24 46.66
CA PRO A 172 -8.89 -10.46 47.83
C PRO A 172 -8.05 -9.25 47.39
N GLY A 173 -8.54 -8.04 47.69
CA GLY A 173 -7.77 -6.81 47.57
C GLY A 173 -8.22 -5.80 46.49
N LEU A 174 -9.17 -6.15 45.62
CA LEU A 174 -9.72 -5.20 44.65
C LEU A 174 -10.97 -4.49 45.20
N ASN A 175 -10.75 -3.34 45.82
CA ASN A 175 -11.82 -2.44 46.24
C ASN A 175 -12.51 -1.81 45.02
N MET A 176 -13.65 -2.38 44.62
CA MET A 176 -14.34 -2.04 43.37
C MET A 176 -14.83 -0.58 43.29
N SER A 177 -15.00 0.08 44.44
CA SER A 177 -15.32 1.51 44.53
C SER A 177 -14.11 2.44 44.34
N ARG A 178 -12.87 1.91 44.29
CA ARG A 178 -11.68 2.65 43.80
C ARG A 178 -11.50 2.54 42.29
N LEU A 179 -11.72 1.34 41.72
CA LEU A 179 -11.59 1.12 40.27
C LEU A 179 -12.58 1.99 39.48
N CYS A 180 -13.83 2.07 39.94
CA CYS A 180 -14.87 2.88 39.30
C CYS A 180 -14.56 4.40 39.36
N ARG A 181 -13.86 4.86 40.40
CA ARG A 181 -13.42 6.26 40.56
C ARG A 181 -12.24 6.63 39.64
N HIS A 182 -11.41 5.65 39.29
CA HIS A 182 -10.25 5.86 38.43
C HIS A 182 -10.65 5.90 36.95
N ILE A 183 -11.61 5.07 36.55
CA ILE A 183 -12.08 4.99 35.16
C ILE A 183 -13.09 6.12 34.84
N PHE A 184 -13.88 6.57 35.82
CA PHE A 184 -14.91 7.61 35.62
C PHE A 184 -14.88 8.72 36.69
N PRO A 185 -13.91 9.65 36.65
CA PRO A 185 -13.70 10.65 37.71
C PRO A 185 -14.85 11.68 37.84
N ARG A 186 -15.72 11.82 36.83
CA ARG A 186 -16.82 12.80 36.85
C ARG A 186 -18.12 12.31 37.51
N PHE A 187 -18.26 11.02 37.82
CA PHE A 187 -19.49 10.49 38.44
C PHE A 187 -19.45 10.46 39.99
N ALA A 188 -18.28 10.66 40.60
CA ALA A 188 -18.11 10.55 42.06
C ALA A 188 -18.45 11.85 42.85
N ARG A 189 -18.76 12.96 42.17
CA ARG A 189 -19.22 14.20 42.83
C ARG A 189 -20.74 14.24 42.87
N GLY A 190 -21.32 13.38 43.69
CA GLY A 190 -22.77 13.30 43.84
C GLY A 190 -23.18 12.47 45.05
N LYS A 191 -22.94 13.01 46.26
CA LYS A 191 -23.74 12.89 47.50
C LYS A 191 -22.85 13.22 48.71
N ARG A 192 -23.05 14.42 49.26
CA ARG A 192 -22.75 14.73 50.67
C ARG A 192 -23.90 14.14 51.50
N GLY A 193 -23.58 13.33 52.51
CA GLY A 193 -24.58 12.78 53.43
C GLY A 193 -23.94 11.97 54.56
N SER A 194 -24.08 12.50 55.78
CA SER A 194 -23.99 11.90 57.13
C SER A 194 -22.71 11.16 57.54
N GLY A 195 -22.18 11.57 58.70
CA GLY A 195 -20.90 11.14 59.24
C GLY A 195 -20.87 9.70 59.75
N HIS A 196 -19.65 9.18 59.90
CA HIS A 196 -19.20 8.57 61.14
C HIS A 196 -17.66 8.67 61.21
N ARG A 197 -17.21 9.07 62.39
CA ARG A 197 -15.83 9.33 62.80
C ARG A 197 -15.17 7.99 63.10
N LEU A 198 -14.10 7.59 62.39
CA LEU A 198 -13.25 6.48 62.82
C LEU A 198 -11.77 6.77 62.54
N HIS A 199 -10.99 6.49 63.59
CA HIS A 199 -9.56 6.67 63.82
C HIS A 199 -8.62 6.11 62.73
N CYS A 200 -7.47 6.77 62.56
CA CYS A 200 -6.22 6.15 62.10
C CYS A 200 -5.56 5.38 63.26
N PRO A 201 -4.75 4.34 63.01
CA PRO A 201 -3.30 4.59 63.03
C PRO A 201 -2.42 3.70 62.11
N HIS A 202 -1.20 4.21 61.86
CA HIS A 202 0.04 3.52 61.44
C HIS A 202 0.08 2.86 60.05
N GLY A 203 1.16 2.88 59.27
CA GLY A 203 2.57 3.24 59.45
C GLY A 203 3.36 2.53 58.32
N GLY A 204 4.56 3.00 57.97
CA GLY A 204 5.55 2.16 57.28
C GLY A 204 5.89 2.50 55.82
N GLN A 205 6.83 3.43 55.68
CA GLN A 205 8.05 3.40 54.85
C GLN A 205 8.10 2.57 53.54
N VAL A 206 8.52 3.28 52.49
CA VAL A 206 9.06 2.77 51.21
C VAL A 206 10.58 2.54 51.34
N PRO A 207 11.13 1.48 50.72
CA PRO A 207 12.43 1.61 50.05
C PRO A 207 12.43 1.09 48.59
N PRO A 208 13.44 1.48 47.78
CA PRO A 208 13.35 1.53 46.32
C PRO A 208 13.75 0.24 45.60
N ARG A 209 13.26 0.12 44.35
CA ARG A 209 13.55 -0.91 43.35
C ARG A 209 15.04 -1.01 43.01
N ARG A 210 15.51 -2.25 42.85
CA ARG A 210 16.73 -2.59 42.09
C ARG A 210 16.31 -3.46 40.90
N LEU A 211 16.59 -3.01 39.68
CA LEU A 211 16.52 -3.82 38.46
C LEU A 211 17.87 -4.58 38.31
N PRO A 212 17.89 -5.88 37.99
CA PRO A 212 19.13 -6.57 37.70
C PRO A 212 19.61 -6.30 36.26
N ILE A 213 20.93 -6.21 36.17
CA ILE A 213 21.77 -5.97 35.01
C ILE A 213 21.88 -7.27 34.18
N VAL A 214 21.95 -7.09 32.86
CA VAL A 214 22.21 -8.12 31.85
C VAL A 214 23.67 -8.59 31.93
N GLN A 215 23.88 -9.90 31.93
CA GLN A 215 25.03 -10.55 31.31
C GLN A 215 24.51 -11.72 30.47
#